data_AF-A0A5C4REN5-F1
#
_entry.id   AF-A0A5C4REN5-F1
#
_cell.length_a   1.000
_cell.length_b   1.000
_cell.length_c   1.000
_cell.angle_alpha   90.00
_cell.angle_beta   90.00
_cell.angle_gamma   90.00
#
_symmetry.space_group_name_H-M   'P 1'
#
loop_
_entity.id
_entity.type
_entity.pdbx_description
1 polymer ?
#
loop_
_entity_poly.entity_id
_entity_poly.type
_entity_poly.pdbx_seq_one_letter_code
_entity_poly.pdbx_strand_id
1 'polypeptide(L)'
;MTVKSVLMSISERRISTYKRGFNTEDEAECLGLYIWNKRLCATFFPVLQLLEVSLRNSLYYGHLAYQRQKLIDSGLPPAAAEMAIDKNWIQHFYLNTKDNKFIKSREAVENALSSIQEEKREVTPDELIAKLTFGVWSNICSNHHKSDKQGSLKIWPEMIDFAFPGEKVTFKHITNDIKKLNSLRNRIAHHEPIWHNKKNFSIEGHINTVLNSFKMCLNLIKYINPSNLKTIVIMESIEQITQLCKKETIERFKQAAKDFDQVHPVDIEVWYNTNIAETRLDGVIVKVEGKVVSIKAFKHPSNLFVLDAYGNHEKNLPHEIGINVNFEPDNTSGTWVAKNVRRK
;
A
#
# COMPACT_ATOMS: atom_id res chain seq x y z
N MET A 1 -20.45 19.30 -20.29
CA MET A 1 -20.47 18.57 -19.00
C MET A 1 -20.16 19.59 -17.93
N THR A 2 -21.01 19.76 -16.91
CA THR A 2 -20.88 20.88 -15.95
C THR A 2 -20.28 20.45 -14.61
N VAL A 3 -19.68 21.38 -13.87
CA VAL A 3 -19.23 21.20 -12.48
C VAL A 3 -20.36 20.62 -11.61
N LYS A 4 -21.56 21.18 -11.73
CA LYS A 4 -22.75 20.72 -10.98
C LYS A 4 -23.06 19.24 -11.21
N SER A 5 -22.92 18.75 -12.45
CA SER A 5 -23.11 17.34 -12.79
C SER A 5 -22.12 16.44 -12.06
N VAL A 6 -20.85 16.87 -11.95
CA VAL A 6 -19.84 16.12 -11.21
C VAL A 6 -20.16 16.12 -9.71
N LEU A 7 -20.55 17.26 -9.13
CA LEU A 7 -20.87 17.36 -7.71
C LEU A 7 -22.05 16.48 -7.30
N MET A 8 -23.04 16.29 -8.18
CA MET A 8 -24.15 15.36 -7.95
C MET A 8 -23.68 13.90 -7.76
N SER A 9 -22.52 13.52 -8.30
CA SER A 9 -21.93 12.18 -8.12
C SER A 9 -21.17 11.97 -6.80
N ILE A 10 -20.86 13.04 -6.05
CA ILE A 10 -20.01 12.99 -4.84
C ILE A 10 -20.85 13.09 -3.54
N SER A 11 -22.10 13.52 -3.61
CA SER A 11 -23.02 13.93 -2.52
C SER A 11 -22.78 15.34 -1.96
N GLU A 12 -23.88 16.05 -1.74
CA GLU A 12 -23.90 17.42 -1.20
C GLU A 12 -23.21 17.52 0.16
N ARG A 13 -23.43 16.54 1.05
CA ARG A 13 -22.84 16.54 2.40
C ARG A 13 -21.31 16.56 2.36
N ARG A 14 -20.69 15.81 1.45
CA ARG A 14 -19.22 15.80 1.29
C ARG A 14 -18.71 17.15 0.80
N ILE A 15 -19.37 17.72 -0.21
CA ILE A 15 -18.99 19.00 -0.82
C ILE A 15 -19.17 20.18 0.15
N SER A 16 -20.26 20.19 0.94
CA SER A 16 -20.53 21.22 1.95
C SER A 16 -19.41 21.40 2.99
N THR A 17 -18.58 20.38 3.18
CA THR A 17 -17.43 20.45 4.09
C THR A 17 -16.35 21.39 3.54
N TYR A 18 -16.11 21.37 2.23
CA TYR A 18 -15.15 22.25 1.56
C TYR A 18 -15.66 23.69 1.53
N LYS A 19 -16.93 23.89 1.20
CA LYS A 19 -17.59 25.21 1.25
C LYS A 19 -17.42 25.89 2.60
N ARG A 20 -17.74 25.19 3.68
CA ARG A 20 -17.62 25.72 5.05
C ARG A 20 -16.18 25.87 5.51
N GLY A 21 -15.30 24.96 5.11
CA GLY A 21 -13.89 24.98 5.52
C GLY A 21 -13.15 26.16 4.94
N PHE A 22 -13.35 26.45 3.65
CA PHE A 22 -12.58 27.43 2.88
C PHE A 22 -13.34 28.71 2.56
N ASN A 23 -14.62 28.80 2.95
CA ASN A 23 -15.51 29.89 2.56
C ASN A 23 -15.50 30.15 1.04
N THR A 24 -15.65 29.07 0.27
CA THR A 24 -15.56 29.11 -1.19
C THR A 24 -16.66 29.97 -1.81
N GLU A 25 -16.32 30.64 -2.91
CA GLU A 25 -17.24 31.53 -3.62
C GLU A 25 -18.29 30.75 -4.42
N ASP A 26 -17.88 29.64 -5.04
CA ASP A 26 -18.70 28.87 -5.96
C ASP A 26 -18.49 27.34 -5.87
N GLU A 27 -19.26 26.61 -6.68
CA GLU A 27 -19.19 25.14 -6.80
C GLU A 27 -17.87 24.64 -7.42
N ALA A 28 -17.26 25.45 -8.29
CA ALA A 28 -16.00 25.11 -8.95
C ALA A 28 -14.85 25.08 -7.95
N GLU A 29 -14.73 26.08 -7.08
CA GLU A 29 -13.73 26.08 -6.00
C GLU A 29 -13.88 24.86 -5.08
N CYS A 30 -15.12 24.48 -4.77
CA CYS A 30 -15.39 23.27 -3.99
C CYS A 30 -14.88 22.00 -4.68
N LEU A 31 -15.12 21.85 -6.00
CA LEU A 31 -14.61 20.74 -6.78
C LEU A 31 -13.07 20.73 -6.81
N GLY A 32 -12.46 21.89 -7.01
CA GLY A 32 -11.01 22.07 -6.99
C GLY A 32 -10.38 21.62 -5.68
N LEU A 33 -10.93 22.07 -4.54
CA LEU A 33 -10.46 21.68 -3.20
C LEU A 33 -10.73 20.20 -2.89
N TYR A 34 -11.82 19.63 -3.41
CA TYR A 34 -12.07 18.20 -3.34
C TYR A 34 -10.97 17.41 -4.06
N ILE A 35 -10.60 17.81 -5.28
CA ILE A 35 -9.51 17.20 -6.05
C ILE A 35 -8.17 17.37 -5.33
N TRP A 36 -7.88 18.55 -4.76
CA TRP A 36 -6.70 18.79 -3.93
C TRP A 36 -6.63 17.80 -2.76
N ASN A 37 -7.74 17.60 -2.03
CA ASN A 37 -7.77 16.62 -0.94
C ASN A 37 -7.55 15.19 -1.45
N LYS A 38 -8.01 14.83 -2.65
CA LYS A 38 -7.70 13.52 -3.25
C LYS A 38 -6.21 13.35 -3.53
N ARG A 39 -5.53 14.42 -3.99
CA ARG A 39 -4.07 14.42 -4.15
C ARG A 39 -3.34 14.30 -2.81
N LEU A 40 -3.82 14.97 -1.77
CA LEU A 40 -3.32 14.78 -0.41
C LEU A 40 -3.47 13.31 0.03
N CYS A 41 -4.67 12.74 -0.04
CA CYS A 41 -4.91 11.34 0.30
C CYS A 41 -3.97 10.40 -0.46
N ALA A 42 -3.82 10.60 -1.77
CA ALA A 42 -2.89 9.83 -2.61
C ALA A 42 -1.44 9.88 -2.08
N THR A 43 -0.97 11.06 -1.68
CA THR A 43 0.40 11.27 -1.16
C THR A 43 0.62 10.58 0.20
N PHE A 44 -0.43 10.43 1.02
CA PHE A 44 -0.31 9.72 2.31
C PHE A 44 -0.27 8.19 2.17
N PHE A 45 -0.87 7.62 1.12
CA PHE A 45 -0.97 6.16 0.98
C PHE A 45 0.37 5.40 1.05
N PRO A 46 1.43 5.76 0.31
CA PRO A 46 2.71 5.04 0.41
C PRO A 46 3.32 5.13 1.83
N VAL A 47 3.16 6.27 2.50
CA VAL A 47 3.62 6.47 3.89
C VAL A 47 2.85 5.58 4.86
N LEU A 48 1.52 5.50 4.70
CA LEU A 48 0.66 4.63 5.52
C LEU A 48 0.96 3.14 5.30
N GLN A 49 1.21 2.73 4.04
CA GLN A 49 1.59 1.35 3.72
C GLN A 49 2.91 0.96 4.37
N LEU A 50 3.93 1.82 4.24
CA LEU A 50 5.22 1.60 4.90
C LEU A 50 5.06 1.50 6.42
N LEU A 51 4.24 2.37 7.02
CA LEU A 51 3.91 2.34 8.45
C LEU A 51 3.20 1.05 8.86
N GLU A 52 2.18 0.62 8.13
CA GLU A 52 1.38 -0.56 8.46
C GLU A 52 2.24 -1.84 8.41
N VAL A 53 3.06 -1.98 7.37
CA VAL A 53 3.98 -3.13 7.20
C VAL A 53 5.12 -3.10 8.22
N SER A 54 5.72 -1.93 8.47
CA SER A 54 6.80 -1.84 9.45
C SER A 54 6.29 -2.03 10.88
N LEU A 55 5.13 -1.47 11.22
CA LEU A 55 4.52 -1.61 12.55
C LEU A 55 4.18 -3.07 12.88
N ARG A 56 3.51 -3.79 11.96
CA ARG A 56 3.13 -5.19 12.20
C ARG A 56 4.36 -6.07 12.45
N ASN A 57 5.42 -5.88 11.66
CA ASN A 57 6.66 -6.61 11.80
C ASN A 57 7.36 -6.23 13.12
N SER A 58 7.42 -4.93 13.43
CA SER A 58 8.07 -4.46 14.65
C SER A 58 7.37 -4.97 15.92
N LEU A 59 6.03 -5.02 15.92
CA LEU A 59 5.28 -5.59 17.03
C LEU A 59 5.47 -7.10 17.13
N TYR A 60 5.38 -7.82 16.02
CA TYR A 60 5.56 -9.27 16.03
C TYR A 60 6.96 -9.67 16.48
N TYR A 61 8.00 -9.20 15.80
CA TYR A 61 9.39 -9.54 16.13
C TYR A 61 9.84 -8.92 17.45
N GLY A 62 9.32 -7.74 17.80
CA GLY A 62 9.56 -7.12 19.11
C GLY A 62 9.00 -7.98 20.26
N HIS A 63 7.86 -8.65 20.06
CA HIS A 63 7.32 -9.58 21.05
C HIS A 63 8.21 -10.79 21.24
N LEU A 64 8.70 -11.39 20.14
CA LEU A 64 9.62 -12.53 20.20
C LEU A 64 10.93 -12.16 20.91
N ALA A 65 11.50 -10.99 20.59
CA ALA A 65 12.72 -10.50 21.21
C ALA A 65 12.52 -10.20 22.71
N TYR A 66 11.40 -9.60 23.08
CA TYR A 66 11.03 -9.37 24.48
C TYR A 66 10.85 -10.70 25.25
N GLN A 67 10.17 -11.68 24.67
CA GLN A 67 10.00 -12.99 25.29
C GLN A 67 11.34 -13.72 25.47
N ARG A 68 12.20 -13.66 24.44
CA ARG A 68 13.57 -14.20 24.51
C ARG A 68 14.33 -13.62 25.69
N GLN A 69 14.35 -12.29 25.81
CA GLN A 69 15.07 -11.62 26.89
C GLN A 69 14.52 -12.04 28.26
N LYS A 70 13.19 -12.06 28.42
CA LYS A 70 12.55 -12.46 29.68
C LYS A 70 12.87 -13.90 30.08
N LEU A 71 12.93 -14.83 29.12
CA LEU A 71 13.29 -16.22 29.37
C LEU A 71 14.77 -16.34 29.79
N ILE A 72 15.67 -15.62 29.12
CA ILE A 72 17.10 -15.58 29.48
C ILE A 72 17.28 -14.97 30.88
N ASP A 73 16.59 -13.88 31.19
CA ASP A 73 16.62 -13.24 32.52
C ASP A 73 16.07 -14.16 33.62
N SER A 74 15.22 -15.12 33.28
CA SER A 74 14.74 -16.15 34.21
C SER A 74 15.71 -17.33 34.42
N GLY A 75 16.87 -17.32 33.75
CA GLY A 75 17.93 -18.32 33.88
C GLY A 75 17.97 -19.39 32.79
N LEU A 76 17.12 -19.29 31.74
CA LEU A 76 17.18 -20.24 30.62
C LEU A 76 18.39 -19.94 29.71
N PRO A 77 19.14 -20.96 29.27
CA PRO A 77 20.16 -20.80 28.24
C PRO A 77 19.56 -20.26 26.92
N PRO A 78 20.31 -19.50 26.10
CA PRO A 78 19.79 -18.88 24.88
C PRO A 78 19.11 -19.86 23.90
N ALA A 79 19.66 -21.06 23.70
CA ALA A 79 19.07 -22.06 22.81
C ALA A 79 17.73 -22.59 23.35
N ALA A 80 17.62 -22.81 24.65
CA ALA A 80 16.38 -23.23 25.29
C ALA A 80 15.33 -22.11 25.30
N ALA A 81 15.76 -20.87 25.51
CA ALA A 81 14.89 -19.70 25.38
C ALA A 81 14.30 -19.59 23.96
N GLU A 82 15.12 -19.79 22.91
CA GLU A 82 14.65 -19.74 21.52
C GLU A 82 13.58 -20.81 21.23
N MET A 83 13.77 -22.04 21.72
CA MET A 83 12.80 -23.12 21.56
C MET A 83 11.49 -22.89 22.32
N ALA A 84 11.54 -22.13 23.42
CA ALA A 84 10.38 -21.85 24.27
C ALA A 84 9.55 -20.62 23.80
N ILE A 85 10.01 -19.89 22.78
CA ILE A 85 9.29 -18.73 22.24
C ILE A 85 8.04 -19.19 21.48
N ASP A 86 6.93 -18.51 21.76
CA ASP A 86 5.67 -18.75 21.06
C ASP A 86 5.61 -17.93 19.77
N LYS A 87 5.97 -18.56 18.65
CA LYS A 87 5.88 -17.93 17.32
C LYS A 87 4.44 -17.69 16.85
N ASN A 88 3.46 -18.36 17.45
CA ASN A 88 2.04 -18.25 17.13
C ASN A 88 1.27 -17.42 18.18
N TRP A 89 1.97 -16.59 18.97
CA TRP A 89 1.40 -15.87 20.11
C TRP A 89 0.14 -15.06 19.78
N ILE A 90 0.03 -14.50 18.57
CA ILE A 90 -1.17 -13.76 18.13
C ILE A 90 -2.37 -14.70 18.08
N GLN A 91 -2.22 -15.81 17.35
CA GLN A 91 -3.25 -16.82 17.21
C GLN A 91 -3.61 -17.41 18.58
N HIS A 92 -2.61 -17.85 19.34
CA HIS A 92 -2.82 -18.44 20.65
C HIS A 92 -3.52 -17.48 21.61
N PHE A 93 -3.12 -16.20 21.66
CA PHE A 93 -3.76 -15.23 22.54
C PHE A 93 -5.22 -14.95 22.14
N TYR A 94 -5.46 -14.59 20.88
CA TYR A 94 -6.78 -14.12 20.47
C TYR A 94 -7.83 -15.24 20.37
N LEU A 95 -7.43 -16.48 20.07
CA LEU A 95 -8.36 -17.61 20.05
C LEU A 95 -8.72 -18.11 21.47
N ASN A 96 -7.86 -17.88 22.47
CA ASN A 96 -8.09 -18.33 23.83
C ASN A 96 -8.65 -17.25 24.78
N THR A 97 -8.60 -15.97 24.38
CA THR A 97 -9.13 -14.90 25.24
C THR A 97 -10.66 -14.91 25.28
N LYS A 98 -11.21 -14.80 26.49
CA LYS A 98 -12.65 -14.69 26.75
C LYS A 98 -13.10 -13.25 27.04
N ASP A 99 -12.18 -12.29 26.97
CA ASP A 99 -12.47 -10.92 27.33
C ASP A 99 -13.06 -10.16 26.13
N ASN A 100 -14.29 -9.66 26.31
CA ASN A 100 -15.06 -8.98 25.27
C ASN A 100 -14.36 -7.75 24.68
N LYS A 101 -13.37 -7.17 25.39
CA LYS A 101 -12.59 -6.04 24.86
C LYS A 101 -11.77 -6.42 23.61
N PHE A 102 -11.52 -7.72 23.40
CA PHE A 102 -10.74 -8.25 22.28
C PHE A 102 -11.58 -8.88 21.17
N ILE A 103 -12.92 -8.81 21.25
CA ILE A 103 -13.82 -9.53 20.33
C ILE A 103 -13.53 -9.21 18.85
N LYS A 104 -13.37 -7.93 18.51
CA LYS A 104 -13.07 -7.51 17.13
C LYS A 104 -11.71 -7.99 16.63
N SER A 105 -10.72 -8.06 17.52
CA SER A 105 -9.39 -8.57 17.18
C SER A 105 -9.41 -10.09 17.02
N ARG A 106 -10.20 -10.80 17.84
CA ARG A 106 -10.44 -12.23 17.69
C ARG A 106 -11.13 -12.55 16.37
N GLU A 107 -12.23 -11.87 16.06
CA GLU A 107 -12.94 -12.02 14.77
C GLU A 107 -12.01 -11.75 13.59
N ALA A 108 -11.15 -10.74 13.67
CA ALA A 108 -10.17 -10.45 12.63
C ALA A 108 -9.14 -11.59 12.46
N VAL A 109 -8.70 -12.22 13.56
CA VAL A 109 -7.81 -13.39 13.52
C VAL A 109 -8.53 -14.62 12.95
N GLU A 110 -9.76 -14.90 13.38
CA GLU A 110 -10.58 -16.00 12.88
C GLU A 110 -10.83 -15.86 11.37
N ASN A 111 -11.22 -14.67 10.92
CA ASN A 111 -11.44 -14.38 9.49
C ASN A 111 -10.15 -14.51 8.67
N ALA A 112 -9.01 -14.07 9.21
CA ALA A 112 -7.71 -14.22 8.54
C ALA A 112 -7.35 -15.70 8.38
N LEU A 113 -7.55 -16.52 9.42
CA LEU A 113 -7.31 -17.96 9.38
C LEU A 113 -8.23 -18.67 8.37
N SER A 114 -9.53 -18.33 8.35
CA SER A 114 -10.49 -18.87 7.36
C SER A 114 -10.05 -18.54 5.93
N SER A 115 -9.68 -17.28 5.68
CA SER A 115 -9.23 -16.84 4.35
C SER A 115 -7.97 -17.59 3.88
N ILE A 116 -7.00 -17.83 4.78
CA ILE A 116 -5.77 -18.58 4.43
C ILE A 116 -6.11 -20.03 4.06
N GLN A 117 -7.02 -20.66 4.81
CA GLN A 117 -7.46 -22.03 4.56
C GLN A 117 -8.27 -22.16 3.26
N GLU A 118 -9.17 -21.21 2.99
CA GLU A 118 -9.95 -21.13 1.74
C GLU A 118 -9.04 -20.99 0.52
N GLU A 119 -7.93 -20.25 0.66
CA GLU A 119 -6.89 -20.11 -0.36
C GLU A 119 -5.97 -21.34 -0.48
N LYS A 120 -6.20 -22.39 0.32
CA LYS A 120 -5.41 -23.63 0.38
C LYS A 120 -3.93 -23.39 0.69
N ARG A 121 -3.63 -22.39 1.52
CA ARG A 121 -2.27 -22.05 1.95
C ARG A 121 -2.03 -22.55 3.38
N GLU A 122 -0.77 -22.84 3.69
CA GLU A 122 -0.37 -23.23 5.05
C GLU A 122 -0.53 -22.04 6.01
N VAL A 123 -1.10 -22.29 7.19
CA VAL A 123 -1.21 -21.27 8.25
C VAL A 123 0.16 -21.10 8.90
N THR A 124 0.84 -20.01 8.54
CA THR A 124 2.11 -19.59 9.15
C THR A 124 1.94 -18.24 9.85
N PRO A 125 2.84 -17.87 10.79
CA PRO A 125 2.83 -16.54 11.37
C PRO A 125 2.89 -15.42 10.34
N ASP A 126 3.72 -15.57 9.30
CA ASP A 126 3.86 -14.56 8.24
C ASP A 126 2.57 -14.37 7.45
N GLU A 127 1.88 -15.47 7.10
CA GLU A 127 0.56 -15.43 6.45
C GLU A 127 -0.48 -14.74 7.32
N LEU A 128 -0.51 -15.08 8.61
CA LEU A 128 -1.43 -14.44 9.56
C LEU A 128 -1.15 -12.94 9.68
N ILE A 129 0.10 -12.56 9.94
CA ILE A 129 0.54 -11.16 10.07
C ILE A 129 0.14 -10.35 8.82
N ALA A 130 0.31 -10.94 7.63
CA ALA A 130 -0.02 -10.28 6.37
C ALA A 130 -1.52 -10.03 6.18
N LYS A 131 -2.39 -10.91 6.68
CA LYS A 131 -3.85 -10.84 6.54
C LYS A 131 -4.54 -9.99 7.60
N LEU A 132 -3.90 -9.73 8.74
CA LEU A 132 -4.51 -8.94 9.81
C LEU A 132 -4.64 -7.45 9.47
N THR A 133 -5.81 -6.89 9.77
CA THR A 133 -6.06 -5.46 9.57
C THR A 133 -5.31 -4.59 10.59
N PHE A 134 -5.06 -3.32 10.23
CA PHE A 134 -4.48 -2.31 11.14
C PHE A 134 -5.13 -2.25 12.53
N GLY A 135 -6.44 -2.53 12.63
CA GLY A 135 -7.17 -2.50 13.90
C GLY A 135 -6.61 -3.43 14.96
N VAL A 136 -6.07 -4.59 14.56
CA VAL A 136 -5.46 -5.57 15.48
C VAL A 136 -4.16 -5.00 16.06
N TRP A 137 -3.30 -4.46 15.21
CA TRP A 137 -2.04 -3.82 15.61
C TRP A 137 -2.28 -2.60 16.51
N SER A 138 -3.31 -1.80 16.20
CA SER A 138 -3.75 -0.69 17.05
C SER A 138 -4.24 -1.16 18.42
N ASN A 139 -4.95 -2.29 18.49
CA ASN A 139 -5.40 -2.90 19.74
C ASN A 139 -4.22 -3.41 20.59
N ILE A 140 -3.22 -4.06 19.96
CA ILE A 140 -1.98 -4.50 20.63
C ILE A 140 -1.29 -3.32 21.33
N CYS A 141 -1.19 -2.16 20.69
CA CYS A 141 -0.59 -0.95 21.27
C CYS A 141 -1.49 -0.17 22.25
N SER A 142 -2.63 -0.73 22.64
CA SER A 142 -3.56 -0.09 23.56
C SER A 142 -3.25 -0.38 25.03
N ASN A 143 -3.84 0.41 25.93
CA ASN A 143 -3.73 0.22 27.38
C ASN A 143 -4.28 -1.13 27.87
N HIS A 144 -4.97 -1.90 27.02
CA HIS A 144 -5.51 -3.21 27.36
C HIS A 144 -4.44 -4.28 27.60
N HIS A 145 -3.24 -4.10 27.05
CA HIS A 145 -2.12 -5.03 27.15
C HIS A 145 -1.01 -4.57 28.12
N LYS A 146 -1.32 -3.64 29.03
CA LYS A 146 -0.38 -3.26 30.09
C LYS A 146 -0.11 -4.41 31.05
N SER A 147 1.07 -4.44 31.66
CA SER A 147 1.53 -5.49 32.58
C SER A 147 0.61 -5.69 33.79
N ASP A 148 -0.11 -4.65 34.22
CA ASP A 148 -1.10 -4.68 35.30
C ASP A 148 -2.47 -5.27 34.89
N LYS A 149 -2.70 -5.57 33.59
CA LYS A 149 -4.01 -6.03 33.09
C LYS A 149 -4.10 -7.55 33.04
N GLN A 150 -5.03 -8.09 33.81
CA GLN A 150 -5.36 -9.51 33.79
C GLN A 150 -6.01 -9.92 32.46
N GLY A 151 -5.74 -11.14 32.01
CA GLY A 151 -6.26 -11.67 30.74
C GLY A 151 -5.72 -10.96 29.49
N SER A 152 -4.62 -10.23 29.62
CA SER A 152 -3.94 -9.54 28.52
C SER A 152 -2.57 -10.15 28.23
N LEU A 153 -1.92 -9.67 27.16
CA LEU A 153 -0.54 -10.03 26.82
C LEU A 153 0.49 -9.56 27.86
N LYS A 154 0.17 -8.57 28.71
CA LYS A 154 1.07 -8.01 29.74
C LYS A 154 2.45 -7.62 29.19
N ILE A 155 2.47 -6.86 28.09
CA ILE A 155 3.68 -6.49 27.34
C ILE A 155 4.09 -5.02 27.52
N TRP A 156 3.20 -4.15 27.96
CA TRP A 156 3.49 -2.72 28.07
C TRP A 156 3.67 -2.25 29.51
N PRO A 157 4.65 -1.38 29.79
CA PRO A 157 5.54 -0.69 28.84
C PRO A 157 6.82 -1.45 28.43
N GLU A 158 7.07 -2.65 28.95
CA GLU A 158 8.37 -3.34 28.91
C GLU A 158 8.84 -3.70 27.48
N MET A 159 7.91 -3.94 26.56
CA MET A 159 8.19 -4.26 25.15
C MET A 159 8.60 -3.04 24.30
N ILE A 160 8.56 -1.80 24.83
CA ILE A 160 8.74 -0.57 24.05
C ILE A 160 10.07 -0.50 23.30
N ASP A 161 11.17 -0.86 23.97
CA ASP A 161 12.51 -0.80 23.39
C ASP A 161 12.76 -1.89 22.33
N PHE A 162 11.93 -2.94 22.33
CA PHE A 162 12.00 -4.03 21.34
C PHE A 162 11.15 -3.71 20.11
N ALA A 163 9.97 -3.12 20.30
CA ALA A 163 9.03 -2.80 19.22
C ALA A 163 9.27 -1.43 18.60
N PHE A 164 9.97 -0.52 19.26
CA PHE A 164 10.30 0.82 18.77
C PHE A 164 11.77 1.16 19.07
N PRO A 165 12.72 0.40 18.50
CA PRO A 165 14.14 0.54 18.82
C PRO A 165 14.79 1.80 18.22
N GLY A 166 14.12 2.48 17.29
CA GLY A 166 14.70 3.56 16.50
C GLY A 166 15.03 4.81 17.31
N GLU A 167 14.20 5.14 18.29
CA GLU A 167 14.41 6.27 19.18
C GLU A 167 13.63 6.07 20.48
N LYS A 168 14.16 6.59 21.58
CA LYS A 168 13.49 6.51 22.89
C LYS A 168 12.16 7.25 22.85
N VAL A 169 11.09 6.50 23.12
CA VAL A 169 9.72 6.99 23.14
C VAL A 169 8.97 6.31 24.27
N THR A 170 8.00 7.00 24.88
CA THR A 170 7.19 6.38 25.92
C THR A 170 5.99 5.66 25.33
N PHE A 171 5.54 4.60 25.99
CA PHE A 171 4.33 3.87 25.59
C PHE A 171 3.10 4.80 25.45
N LYS A 172 2.96 5.80 26.32
CA LYS A 172 1.87 6.79 26.23
C LYS A 172 1.88 7.55 24.90
N HIS A 173 3.06 7.94 24.41
CA HIS A 173 3.18 8.62 23.12
C HIS A 173 2.82 7.68 21.96
N ILE A 174 3.36 6.45 21.96
CA ILE A 174 3.04 5.43 20.95
C ILE A 174 1.54 5.14 20.89
N THR A 175 0.89 4.87 22.03
CA THR A 175 -0.56 4.61 22.06
C THR A 175 -1.36 5.79 21.50
N ASN A 176 -0.97 7.03 21.81
CA ASN A 176 -1.65 8.21 21.31
C ASN A 176 -1.47 8.39 19.79
N ASP A 177 -0.25 8.24 19.30
CA ASP A 177 0.05 8.44 17.88
C ASP A 177 -0.52 7.30 17.02
N ILE A 178 -0.51 6.04 17.49
CA ILE A 178 -1.16 4.93 16.80
C ILE A 178 -2.68 5.11 16.74
N LYS A 179 -3.32 5.64 17.79
CA LYS A 179 -4.76 5.98 17.75
C LYS A 179 -5.06 7.06 16.72
N LYS A 180 -4.25 8.11 16.66
CA LYS A 180 -4.38 9.17 15.65
C LYS A 180 -4.12 8.63 14.24
N LEU A 181 -3.13 7.75 14.07
CA LEU A 181 -2.83 7.06 12.82
C LEU A 181 -4.02 6.22 12.34
N ASN A 182 -4.65 5.45 13.23
CA ASN A 182 -5.85 4.67 12.89
C ASN A 182 -6.98 5.58 12.38
N SER A 183 -7.24 6.68 13.09
CA SER A 183 -8.24 7.67 12.67
C SER A 183 -7.90 8.32 11.33
N LEU A 184 -6.62 8.66 11.10
CA LEU A 184 -6.15 9.22 9.84
C LEU A 184 -6.31 8.24 8.68
N ARG A 185 -5.89 6.97 8.86
CA ARG A 185 -6.06 5.88 7.89
C ARG A 185 -7.53 5.72 7.51
N ASN A 186 -8.43 5.68 8.50
CA ASN A 186 -9.86 5.53 8.25
C ASN A 186 -10.44 6.74 7.51
N ARG A 187 -10.04 7.97 7.86
CA ARG A 187 -10.44 9.17 7.11
C ARG A 187 -10.02 9.08 5.65
N ILE A 188 -8.78 8.70 5.38
CA ILE A 188 -8.25 8.57 4.01
C ILE A 188 -9.01 7.47 3.24
N ALA A 189 -9.23 6.30 3.86
CA ALA A 189 -9.97 5.19 3.29
C ALA A 189 -11.44 5.55 2.97
N HIS A 190 -12.08 6.36 3.82
CA HIS A 190 -13.44 6.87 3.60
C HIS A 190 -13.49 8.12 2.73
N HIS A 191 -12.35 8.57 2.18
CA HIS A 191 -12.22 9.77 1.37
C HIS A 191 -12.71 11.06 2.06
N GLU A 192 -12.50 11.14 3.36
CA GLU A 192 -12.77 12.35 4.14
C GLU A 192 -11.62 13.35 4.04
N PRO A 193 -11.87 14.65 4.26
CA PRO A 193 -10.83 15.65 4.14
C PRO A 193 -9.80 15.53 5.26
N ILE A 194 -8.49 15.47 4.95
CA ILE A 194 -7.42 15.31 5.96
C ILE A 194 -7.28 16.56 6.83
N TRP A 195 -7.41 17.73 6.20
CA TRP A 195 -7.28 19.04 6.84
C TRP A 195 -8.43 19.38 7.79
N HIS A 196 -9.55 18.65 7.74
CA HIS A 196 -10.75 19.02 8.49
C HIS A 196 -10.50 18.99 10.00
N ASN A 197 -10.69 20.15 10.63
CA ASN A 197 -10.66 20.36 12.07
C ASN A 197 -11.70 21.43 12.41
N LYS A 198 -12.64 21.12 13.32
CA LYS A 198 -13.75 22.01 13.71
C LYS A 198 -13.30 23.37 14.26
N LYS A 199 -12.05 23.51 14.67
CA LYS A 199 -11.49 24.73 15.25
C LYS A 199 -10.69 25.60 14.27
N ASN A 200 -10.42 25.11 13.05
CA ASN A 200 -9.56 25.80 12.08
C ASN A 200 -10.34 26.15 10.81
N PHE A 201 -10.42 27.45 10.52
CA PHE A 201 -11.13 27.99 9.34
C PHE A 201 -10.19 28.74 8.38
N SER A 202 -8.90 28.84 8.69
CA SER A 202 -7.91 29.44 7.80
C SER A 202 -7.18 28.38 6.97
N ILE A 203 -6.73 28.79 5.79
CA ILE A 203 -5.92 27.97 4.88
C ILE A 203 -4.64 27.51 5.61
N GLU A 204 -4.00 28.40 6.37
CA GLU A 204 -2.80 28.10 7.16
C GLU A 204 -3.08 27.04 8.23
N GLY A 205 -4.25 27.10 8.89
CA GLY A 205 -4.68 26.11 9.87
C GLY A 205 -4.93 24.73 9.25
N HIS A 206 -5.43 24.69 8.02
CA HIS A 206 -5.63 23.47 7.24
C HIS A 206 -4.31 22.85 6.81
N ILE A 207 -3.39 23.67 6.26
CA ILE A 207 -2.02 23.26 5.92
C ILE A 207 -1.33 22.67 7.14
N ASN A 208 -1.36 23.36 8.28
CA ASN A 208 -0.74 22.89 9.51
C ASN A 208 -1.35 21.58 10.00
N THR A 209 -2.66 21.37 9.82
CA THR A 209 -3.32 20.10 10.19
C THR A 209 -2.79 18.94 9.35
N VAL A 210 -2.63 19.15 8.05
CA VAL A 210 -2.06 18.17 7.12
C VAL A 210 -0.59 17.88 7.47
N LEU A 211 0.23 18.92 7.61
CA LEU A 211 1.66 18.78 7.94
C LEU A 211 1.90 18.12 9.30
N ASN A 212 1.09 18.43 10.32
CA ASN A 212 1.18 17.77 11.62
C ASN A 212 0.80 16.29 11.55
N SER A 213 -0.20 15.94 10.75
CA SER A 213 -0.58 14.55 10.51
C SER A 213 0.54 13.79 9.79
N PHE A 214 1.19 14.43 8.82
CA PHE A 214 2.33 13.85 8.10
C PHE A 214 3.56 13.70 9.00
N LYS A 215 3.91 14.74 9.78
CA LYS A 215 4.99 14.71 10.78
C LYS A 215 4.80 13.58 11.80
N MET A 216 3.57 13.38 12.28
CA MET A 216 3.25 12.26 13.17
C MET A 216 3.57 10.91 12.51
N CYS A 217 3.25 10.75 11.22
CA CYS A 217 3.61 9.55 10.47
C CYS A 217 5.14 9.36 10.42
N LEU A 218 5.90 10.41 10.09
CA LEU A 218 7.37 10.36 10.06
C LEU A 218 7.97 9.99 11.43
N ASN A 219 7.41 10.54 12.52
CA ASN A 219 7.85 10.21 13.86
C ASN A 219 7.62 8.73 14.18
N LEU A 220 6.45 8.17 13.88
CA LEU A 220 6.17 6.75 14.07
C LEU A 220 7.12 5.87 13.25
N ILE A 221 7.40 6.24 11.99
CA ILE A 221 8.40 5.55 11.15
C ILE A 221 9.77 5.57 11.82
N LYS A 222 10.19 6.74 12.31
CA LYS A 222 11.48 6.93 12.99
C LYS A 222 11.59 6.07 14.25
N TYR A 223 10.52 6.01 15.06
CA TYR A 223 10.49 5.20 16.28
C TYR A 223 10.63 3.70 15.97
N ILE A 224 10.05 3.22 14.85
CA ILE A 224 10.18 1.83 14.41
C ILE A 224 11.58 1.57 13.86
N ASN A 225 11.98 2.32 12.84
CA ASN A 225 13.29 2.19 12.20
C ASN A 225 13.65 3.50 11.47
N PRO A 226 14.67 4.26 11.92
CA PRO A 226 15.06 5.53 11.31
C PRO A 226 15.48 5.39 9.84
N SER A 227 15.97 4.22 9.41
CA SER A 227 16.34 3.97 8.01
C SER A 227 15.15 4.04 7.06
N ASN A 228 13.94 3.77 7.55
CA ASN A 228 12.72 3.89 6.73
C ASN A 228 12.43 5.34 6.33
N LEU A 229 13.01 6.35 6.99
CA LEU A 229 12.92 7.74 6.53
C LEU A 229 13.63 7.94 5.18
N LYS A 230 14.67 7.16 4.87
CA LYS A 230 15.30 7.17 3.54
C LYS A 230 14.34 6.66 2.47
N THR A 231 13.56 5.63 2.78
CA THR A 231 12.51 5.12 1.90
C THR A 231 11.47 6.20 1.59
N ILE A 232 11.07 7.00 2.59
CA ILE A 232 10.15 8.13 2.40
C ILE A 232 10.72 9.19 1.43
N VAL A 233 12.03 9.44 1.49
CA VAL A 233 12.71 10.36 0.55
C VAL A 233 12.71 9.77 -0.86
N ILE A 234 13.05 8.49 -1.01
CA ILE A 234 13.07 7.79 -2.32
C ILE A 234 11.67 7.72 -2.94
N MET A 235 10.62 7.59 -2.13
CA MET A 235 9.22 7.64 -2.57
C MET A 235 8.74 9.06 -2.94
N GLU A 236 9.60 10.08 -2.86
CA GLU A 236 9.31 11.49 -3.13
C GLU A 236 8.14 12.07 -2.31
N SER A 237 7.75 11.39 -1.23
CA SER A 237 6.53 11.74 -0.47
C SER A 237 6.69 13.09 0.25
N ILE A 238 7.92 13.46 0.64
CA ILE A 238 8.23 14.76 1.26
C ILE A 238 8.03 15.90 0.27
N GLU A 239 8.50 15.74 -0.96
CA GLU A 239 8.41 16.78 -1.99
C GLU A 239 6.95 17.00 -2.40
N GLN A 240 6.23 15.91 -2.66
CA GLN A 240 4.82 15.95 -3.03
C GLN A 240 3.96 16.62 -1.96
N ILE A 241 4.12 16.23 -0.68
CA ILE A 241 3.31 16.84 0.39
C ILE A 241 3.66 18.31 0.60
N THR A 242 4.95 18.66 0.53
CA THR A 242 5.42 20.05 0.63
C THR A 242 4.79 20.90 -0.48
N GLN A 243 4.79 20.42 -1.72
CA GLN A 243 4.22 21.14 -2.85
C GLN A 243 2.70 21.30 -2.73
N LEU A 244 1.98 20.27 -2.28
CA LEU A 244 0.53 20.32 -2.08
C LEU A 244 0.10 21.22 -0.90
N CYS A 245 1.01 21.48 0.04
CA CYS A 245 0.78 22.34 1.19
C CYS A 245 1.20 23.81 0.98
N LYS A 246 1.62 24.20 -0.24
CA LYS A 246 1.83 25.61 -0.59
C LYS A 246 0.49 26.32 -0.82
N LYS A 247 0.36 27.57 -0.35
CA LYS A 247 -0.87 28.37 -0.49
C LYS A 247 -1.22 28.60 -1.96
N GLU A 248 -0.22 28.86 -2.79
CA GLU A 248 -0.33 29.05 -4.23
C GLU A 248 -0.87 27.79 -4.92
N THR A 249 -0.44 26.60 -4.47
CA THR A 249 -0.97 25.32 -5.00
C THR A 249 -2.45 25.18 -4.69
N ILE A 250 -2.88 25.51 -3.47
CA ILE A 250 -4.29 25.43 -3.07
C ILE A 250 -5.14 26.40 -3.89
N GLU A 251 -4.69 27.64 -4.07
CA GLU A 251 -5.37 28.61 -4.91
C GLU A 251 -5.44 28.16 -6.38
N ARG A 252 -4.37 27.57 -6.92
CA ARG A 252 -4.40 26.95 -8.25
C ARG A 252 -5.46 25.86 -8.34
N PHE A 253 -5.61 25.00 -7.33
CA PHE A 253 -6.67 24.00 -7.32
C PHE A 253 -8.06 24.61 -7.29
N LYS A 254 -8.28 25.67 -6.49
CA LYS A 254 -9.55 26.42 -6.49
C LYS A 254 -9.90 26.95 -7.87
N GLN A 255 -8.92 27.50 -8.61
CA GLN A 255 -9.15 28.02 -9.96
C GLN A 255 -9.25 26.92 -11.03
N ALA A 256 -8.58 25.78 -10.87
CA ALA A 256 -8.47 24.74 -11.91
C ALA A 256 -9.83 24.16 -12.36
N ALA A 257 -10.86 24.21 -11.51
CA ALA A 257 -12.20 23.75 -11.84
C ALA A 257 -13.12 24.87 -12.36
N LYS A 258 -12.68 26.14 -12.41
CA LYS A 258 -13.47 27.23 -13.00
C LYS A 258 -13.55 27.12 -14.52
N ASP A 259 -12.46 26.70 -15.15
CA ASP A 259 -12.41 26.42 -16.58
C ASP A 259 -12.86 25.00 -16.93
N PHE A 260 -13.65 24.34 -16.07
CA PHE A 260 -14.05 22.94 -16.26
C PHE A 260 -14.74 22.69 -17.60
N ASP A 261 -15.56 23.64 -18.07
CA ASP A 261 -16.25 23.54 -19.36
C ASP A 261 -15.27 23.60 -20.57
N GLN A 262 -14.05 24.10 -20.36
CA GLN A 262 -12.97 24.12 -21.37
C GLN A 262 -12.09 22.87 -21.29
N VAL A 263 -12.20 22.06 -20.22
CA VAL A 263 -11.43 20.83 -20.08
C VAL A 263 -12.01 19.78 -21.03
N HIS A 264 -11.22 19.36 -22.01
CA HIS A 264 -11.58 18.27 -22.88
C HIS A 264 -11.62 16.94 -22.11
N PRO A 265 -12.69 16.14 -22.25
CA PRO A 265 -12.76 14.81 -21.67
C PRO A 265 -11.64 13.93 -22.19
N VAL A 266 -11.20 12.97 -21.37
CA VAL A 266 -10.24 11.96 -21.82
C VAL A 266 -10.89 11.09 -22.89
N ASP A 267 -10.29 11.05 -24.08
CA ASP A 267 -10.59 10.01 -25.07
C ASP A 267 -9.88 8.73 -24.64
N ILE A 268 -10.67 7.76 -24.18
CA ILE A 268 -10.19 6.53 -23.55
C ILE A 268 -9.37 5.71 -24.54
N GLU A 269 -9.83 5.57 -25.78
CA GLU A 269 -9.17 4.74 -26.79
C GLU A 269 -7.90 5.40 -27.31
N VAL A 270 -7.93 6.71 -27.55
CA VAL A 270 -6.72 7.44 -27.97
C VAL A 270 -5.67 7.39 -26.86
N TRP A 271 -6.06 7.64 -25.60
CA TRP A 271 -5.14 7.54 -24.47
C TRP A 271 -4.56 6.14 -24.34
N TYR A 272 -5.41 5.10 -24.37
CA TYR A 272 -4.96 3.72 -24.22
C TYR A 272 -3.99 3.30 -25.34
N ASN A 273 -4.38 3.49 -26.60
CA ASN A 273 -3.59 3.06 -27.75
C ASN A 273 -2.27 3.85 -27.89
N THR A 274 -2.20 5.07 -27.36
CA THR A 274 -0.95 5.87 -27.35
C THR A 274 0.02 5.41 -26.24
N ASN A 275 -0.49 4.86 -25.14
CA ASN A 275 0.31 4.57 -23.95
C ASN A 275 0.58 3.08 -23.74
N ILE A 276 -0.19 2.19 -24.36
CA ILE A 276 0.07 0.75 -24.27
C ILE A 276 1.38 0.40 -24.99
N ALA A 277 2.26 -0.32 -24.29
CA ALA A 277 3.51 -0.76 -24.86
C ALA A 277 3.27 -1.95 -25.81
N GLU A 278 3.91 -1.92 -26.98
CA GLU A 278 3.94 -3.06 -27.90
C GLU A 278 4.61 -4.26 -27.24
N THR A 279 3.89 -5.39 -27.21
CA THR A 279 4.35 -6.65 -26.62
C THR A 279 4.90 -7.62 -27.65
N ARG A 280 4.58 -7.40 -28.94
CA ARG A 280 5.10 -8.20 -30.04
C ARG A 280 6.57 -7.87 -30.30
N LEU A 281 7.34 -8.90 -30.61
CA LEU A 281 8.76 -8.79 -30.91
C LEU A 281 9.00 -8.89 -32.40
N ASP A 282 9.92 -8.06 -32.88
CA ASP A 282 10.54 -8.27 -34.18
C ASP A 282 11.75 -9.18 -34.04
N GLY A 283 11.93 -10.06 -35.02
CA GLY A 283 13.07 -10.95 -35.09
C GLY A 283 13.33 -11.44 -36.49
N VAL A 284 14.34 -12.29 -36.62
CA VAL A 284 14.73 -12.92 -37.88
C VAL A 284 14.78 -14.42 -37.71
N ILE A 285 14.32 -15.16 -38.71
CA ILE A 285 14.48 -16.62 -38.75
C ILE A 285 15.96 -16.93 -38.93
N VAL A 286 16.54 -17.68 -37.99
CA VAL A 286 17.97 -18.02 -38.00
C VAL A 286 18.21 -19.51 -38.26
N LYS A 287 17.20 -20.36 -38.05
CA LYS A 287 17.33 -21.81 -38.19
C LYS A 287 16.00 -22.45 -38.59
N VAL A 288 16.04 -23.42 -39.49
CA VAL A 288 14.89 -24.25 -39.88
C VAL A 288 15.35 -25.71 -39.93
N GLU A 289 14.82 -26.54 -39.03
CA GLU A 289 15.11 -27.97 -38.91
C GLU A 289 13.81 -28.77 -38.97
N GLY A 290 13.47 -29.29 -40.14
CA GLY A 290 12.20 -29.98 -40.36
C GLY A 290 11.01 -29.03 -40.12
N LYS A 291 10.24 -29.27 -39.06
CA LYS A 291 9.09 -28.43 -38.65
C LYS A 291 9.45 -27.38 -37.59
N VAL A 292 10.69 -27.36 -37.11
CA VAL A 292 11.12 -26.45 -36.06
C VAL A 292 11.76 -25.22 -36.70
N VAL A 293 11.15 -24.05 -36.48
CA VAL A 293 11.69 -22.75 -36.91
C VAL A 293 12.18 -22.01 -35.69
N SER A 294 13.43 -21.56 -35.72
CA SER A 294 14.02 -20.75 -34.66
C SER A 294 14.15 -19.29 -35.10
N ILE A 295 13.64 -18.39 -34.27
CA ILE A 295 13.61 -16.96 -34.46
C ILE A 295 14.49 -16.31 -33.41
N LYS A 296 15.39 -15.42 -33.85
CA LYS A 296 16.19 -14.57 -32.97
C LYS A 296 15.51 -13.20 -32.88
N ALA A 297 15.03 -12.83 -31.69
CA ALA A 297 14.43 -11.52 -31.47
C ALA A 297 15.50 -10.41 -31.48
N PHE A 298 15.19 -9.24 -32.07
CA PHE A 298 16.13 -8.11 -32.09
C PHE A 298 16.32 -7.47 -30.72
N LYS A 299 15.24 -7.33 -29.95
CA LYS A 299 15.30 -6.76 -28.59
C LYS A 299 15.84 -7.75 -27.53
N HIS A 300 15.80 -9.05 -27.81
CA HIS A 300 16.25 -10.11 -26.90
C HIS A 300 17.14 -11.13 -27.63
N PRO A 301 18.33 -10.72 -28.10
CA PRO A 301 19.15 -11.55 -28.97
C PRO A 301 19.73 -12.80 -28.29
N SER A 302 19.70 -12.87 -26.95
CA SER A 302 20.10 -14.05 -26.17
C SER A 302 19.06 -15.17 -26.18
N ASN A 303 17.80 -14.86 -26.49
CA ASN A 303 16.70 -15.81 -26.44
C ASN A 303 16.43 -16.33 -27.85
N LEU A 304 16.46 -17.65 -28.01
CA LEU A 304 16.09 -18.30 -29.25
C LEU A 304 14.64 -18.79 -29.14
N PHE A 305 13.74 -18.16 -29.89
CA PHE A 305 12.33 -18.51 -29.87
C PHE A 305 12.04 -19.60 -30.87
N VAL A 306 11.33 -20.64 -30.45
CA VAL A 306 10.87 -21.71 -31.33
C VAL A 306 9.43 -21.43 -31.74
N LEU A 307 9.15 -21.53 -33.03
CA LEU A 307 7.81 -21.35 -33.54
C LEU A 307 6.86 -22.42 -32.98
N ASP A 308 5.69 -22.02 -32.49
CA ASP A 308 4.66 -22.95 -32.03
C ASP A 308 4.02 -23.68 -33.22
N ALA A 309 4.48 -24.90 -33.49
CA ALA A 309 3.93 -25.74 -34.55
C ALA A 309 2.64 -26.49 -34.13
N TYR A 310 2.17 -26.33 -32.88
CA TYR A 310 1.00 -27.04 -32.34
C TYR A 310 -0.31 -26.23 -32.42
N GLY A 311 -0.25 -24.96 -32.85
CA GLY A 311 -1.43 -24.12 -33.13
C GLY A 311 -1.94 -24.27 -34.55
N ASN A 312 -3.24 -24.50 -34.72
CA ASN A 312 -3.92 -24.92 -35.96
C ASN A 312 -4.08 -23.85 -37.07
N HIS A 313 -3.10 -22.95 -37.24
CA HIS A 313 -3.07 -21.83 -38.19
C HIS A 313 -1.57 -21.58 -38.51
N GLU A 314 -0.98 -21.74 -39.70
CA GLU A 314 -1.32 -21.22 -41.03
C GLU A 314 -0.39 -21.87 -42.07
N LYS A 315 -0.90 -22.16 -43.27
CA LYS A 315 -0.16 -22.73 -44.41
C LYS A 315 0.92 -21.82 -45.03
N ASN A 316 1.21 -20.65 -44.44
CA ASN A 316 2.03 -19.57 -45.02
C ASN A 316 3.14 -19.07 -44.08
N LEU A 317 3.63 -19.91 -43.17
CA LEU A 317 4.74 -19.52 -42.30
C LEU A 317 6.04 -19.38 -43.11
N PRO A 318 6.81 -18.30 -42.95
CA PRO A 318 8.12 -18.19 -43.58
C PRO A 318 9.02 -19.31 -43.03
N HIS A 319 9.51 -20.18 -43.90
CA HIS A 319 10.45 -21.28 -43.57
C HIS A 319 11.84 -21.01 -44.16
N GLU A 320 12.10 -19.75 -44.48
CA GLU A 320 13.35 -19.29 -45.06
C GLU A 320 14.16 -18.56 -44.01
N ILE A 321 15.43 -18.97 -43.88
CA ILE A 321 16.40 -18.28 -43.03
C ILE A 321 16.60 -16.86 -43.56
N GLY A 322 16.67 -15.88 -42.66
CA GLY A 322 16.85 -14.47 -42.98
C GLY A 322 15.57 -13.65 -43.11
N ILE A 323 14.39 -14.28 -43.02
CA ILE A 323 13.12 -13.54 -43.06
C ILE A 323 12.87 -12.83 -41.73
N ASN A 324 12.58 -11.53 -41.84
CA ASN A 324 12.09 -10.73 -40.72
C ASN A 324 10.65 -11.09 -40.41
N VAL A 325 10.36 -11.28 -39.13
CA VAL A 325 9.06 -11.65 -38.61
C VAL A 325 8.71 -10.80 -37.40
N ASN A 326 7.43 -10.73 -37.11
CA ASN A 326 6.87 -10.14 -35.92
C ASN A 326 5.98 -11.18 -35.21
N PHE A 327 6.11 -11.36 -33.89
CA PHE A 327 5.48 -12.45 -33.17
C PHE A 327 5.18 -12.13 -31.69
N GLU A 328 4.32 -12.91 -31.06
CA GLU A 328 4.03 -12.87 -29.63
C GLU A 328 4.96 -13.81 -28.86
N PRO A 329 5.79 -13.31 -27.93
CA PRO A 329 6.67 -14.16 -27.13
C PRO A 329 5.91 -14.91 -26.01
N ASP A 330 6.23 -16.17 -25.79
CA ASP A 330 5.74 -16.98 -24.67
C ASP A 330 6.89 -17.75 -24.02
N ASN A 331 6.88 -17.89 -22.69
CA ASN A 331 7.82 -18.70 -21.92
C ASN A 331 7.16 -19.40 -20.71
N THR A 332 5.84 -19.56 -20.74
CA THR A 332 5.08 -20.17 -19.64
C THR A 332 5.51 -21.62 -19.35
N SER A 333 6.00 -22.34 -20.37
CA SER A 333 6.50 -23.72 -20.25
C SER A 333 8.01 -23.82 -19.95
N GLY A 334 8.70 -22.69 -19.75
CA GLY A 334 10.16 -22.65 -19.60
C GLY A 334 10.93 -22.77 -20.93
N THR A 335 10.22 -22.83 -22.06
CA THR A 335 10.79 -22.75 -23.42
C THR A 335 10.31 -21.47 -24.08
N TRP A 336 11.22 -20.73 -24.72
CA TRP A 336 10.88 -19.54 -25.50
C TRP A 336 10.15 -19.93 -26.79
N VAL A 337 8.87 -19.58 -26.87
CA VAL A 337 7.99 -19.90 -27.99
C VAL A 337 7.55 -18.61 -28.69
N ALA A 338 7.51 -18.63 -30.03
CA ALA A 338 6.95 -17.57 -30.85
C ALA A 338 5.55 -17.97 -31.33
N LYS A 339 4.53 -17.25 -30.85
CA LYS A 339 3.12 -17.41 -31.23
C LYS A 339 2.69 -16.36 -32.25
N ASN A 340 1.65 -16.64 -33.02
CA ASN A 340 1.05 -15.70 -33.97
C ASN A 340 2.09 -14.98 -34.85
N VAL A 341 3.04 -15.76 -35.38
CA VAL A 341 4.18 -15.26 -36.16
C VAL A 341 3.70 -14.75 -37.51
N ARG A 342 4.08 -13.51 -37.84
CA ARG A 342 3.73 -12.84 -39.09
C ARG A 342 5.01 -12.43 -39.81
N ARG A 343 5.05 -12.60 -41.13
CA ARG A 343 6.13 -12.03 -41.95
C ARG A 343 6.04 -10.50 -41.89
N LYS A 344 7.19 -9.83 -41.79
CA LYS A 344 7.31 -8.38 -41.83
C LYS A 344 7.56 -7.85 -43.22
#